data_AF-A0A2I1DZI4-F1
#
_entry.id   AF-A0A2I1DZI4-F1
#
_cell.length_a   1.000
_cell.length_b   1.000
_cell.length_c   1.000
_cell.angle_alpha   90.00
_cell.angle_beta   90.00
_cell.angle_gamma   90.00
#
_symmetry.space_group_name_H-M   'P 1'
#
loop_
_entity.id
_entity.type
_entity.pdbx_description
1 polymer ?
#
loop_
_entity_poly.entity_id
_entity_poly.type
_entity_poly.pdbx_seq_one_letter_code
_entity_poly.pdbx_strand_id
1 'polypeptide(L)'
;NNSEFICLWKNCNRNFEDAETLYSHLSTDHVGRKSTGNLCLDCHWDDCDVRTTKRDHITSHLRVHVTLKPHICEKCKKAFKRPQDLKKHHKIHSELHQQQLSHMKS
;
A
#
# COMPACT_ATOMS: atom_id res chain seq x y z
N ASN A 1 8.99 -13.35 -9.99
CA ASN A 1 9.49 -11.96 -10.11
C ASN A 1 8.73 -11.06 -9.17
N ASN A 2 9.54 -10.32 -8.43
CA ASN A 2 9.25 -9.50 -7.27
C ASN A 2 8.06 -8.55 -7.50
N SER A 3 7.05 -8.58 -6.63
CA SER A 3 5.97 -7.60 -6.63
C SER A 3 6.55 -6.27 -6.13
N GLU A 4 7.20 -5.53 -7.01
CA GLU A 4 7.93 -4.32 -6.62
C GLU A 4 6.96 -3.18 -6.34
N PHE A 5 6.94 -2.70 -5.10
CA PHE A 5 6.18 -1.52 -4.71
C PHE A 5 6.92 -0.28 -5.20
N ILE A 6 6.68 0.11 -6.44
CA ILE A 6 7.34 1.25 -7.09
C ILE A 6 6.44 2.48 -7.02
N CYS A 7 7.01 3.61 -6.61
CA CYS A 7 6.37 4.91 -6.65
C CYS A 7 6.35 5.46 -8.08
N LEU A 8 5.19 5.43 -8.74
CA LEU A 8 4.98 5.98 -10.08
C LEU A 8 4.57 7.47 -10.06
N TRP A 9 4.93 8.18 -8.99
CA TRP A 9 4.77 9.62 -8.95
C TRP A 9 5.73 10.28 -9.95
N LYS A 10 5.26 11.33 -10.64
CA LYS A 10 6.11 12.12 -11.53
C LYS A 10 7.43 12.49 -10.83
N ASN A 11 8.55 12.05 -11.42
CA ASN A 11 9.92 12.28 -10.97
C ASN A 11 10.34 11.60 -9.66
N CYS A 12 9.65 10.55 -9.19
CA CYS A 12 10.05 9.80 -7.99
C CYS A 12 10.71 8.44 -8.30
N ASN A 13 9.97 7.53 -8.96
CA ASN A 13 10.41 6.19 -9.37
C ASN A 13 11.16 5.37 -8.29
N ARG A 14 10.84 5.60 -7.01
CA ARG A 14 11.45 4.89 -5.87
C ARG A 14 10.84 3.51 -5.68
N ASN A 15 11.67 2.52 -5.41
CA ASN A 15 11.22 1.19 -4.99
C ASN A 15 11.12 1.10 -3.47
N PHE A 16 10.19 0.27 -3.01
CA PHE A 16 9.94 -0.01 -1.60
C PHE A 16 9.80 -1.51 -1.39
N GLU A 17 10.12 -1.95 -0.18
CA GLU A 17 10.05 -3.36 0.22
C GLU A 17 8.60 -3.80 0.50
N ASP A 18 7.72 -2.87 0.86
CA ASP A 18 6.34 -3.15 1.21
C ASP A 18 5.39 -1.97 0.88
N ALA A 19 4.08 -2.25 0.94
CA ALA A 19 3.02 -1.31 0.66
C ALA A 19 2.89 -0.20 1.73
N GLU A 20 3.22 -0.47 2.99
CA GLU A 20 3.14 0.50 4.07
C GLU A 20 4.25 1.56 3.94
N THR A 21 5.47 1.14 3.61
CA THR A 21 6.59 2.06 3.35
C THR A 21 6.35 2.91 2.11
N LEU A 22 5.84 2.34 1.02
CA LEU A 22 5.41 3.11 -0.16
C LEU A 22 4.31 4.12 0.18
N TYR A 23 3.30 3.73 0.97
CA TYR A 23 2.23 4.64 1.37
C TYR A 23 2.69 5.77 2.28
N SER A 24 3.54 5.45 3.25
CA SER A 24 4.15 6.44 4.14
C SER A 24 4.88 7.48 3.30
N HIS A 25 5.75 7.04 2.39
CA HIS A 25 6.45 7.89 1.43
C HIS A 25 5.49 8.77 0.61
N LEU A 26 4.40 8.22 0.07
CA LEU A 26 3.42 9.03 -0.67
C LEU A 26 2.77 10.10 0.20
N SER A 27 2.42 9.77 1.45
CA SER A 27 1.78 10.70 2.37
C SER A 27 2.73 11.76 2.93
N THR A 28 4.03 11.47 3.05
CA THR A 28 5.02 12.38 3.65
C THR A 28 5.77 13.20 2.62
N ASP A 29 6.21 12.58 1.54
CA ASP A 29 7.12 13.19 0.57
C ASP A 29 6.35 13.91 -0.54
N HIS A 30 5.19 13.38 -0.94
CA HIS A 30 4.38 13.97 -2.01
C HIS A 30 3.22 14.83 -1.51
N VAL A 31 2.55 14.41 -0.41
CA VAL A 31 1.44 15.19 0.18
C VAL A 31 1.92 16.18 1.26
N GLY A 32 2.95 15.83 2.03
CA GLY A 32 3.63 16.74 2.97
C GLY A 32 2.84 17.21 4.20
N ARG A 33 3.58 17.75 5.18
CA ARG A 33 3.04 18.56 6.29
C ARG A 33 3.09 20.03 5.89
N LYS A 34 1.95 20.58 5.45
CA LYS A 34 1.63 22.02 5.26
C LYS A 34 2.76 22.97 5.68
N SER A 35 3.38 23.67 4.73
CA SER A 35 4.10 24.91 5.08
C SER A 35 3.76 26.12 4.20
N THR A 36 3.08 25.97 3.07
CA THR A 36 2.79 27.15 2.23
C THR A 36 1.45 27.01 1.53
N GLY A 37 0.40 27.64 2.08
CA GLY A 37 -0.75 28.19 1.34
C GLY A 37 -1.49 27.36 0.29
N ASN A 38 -1.28 26.05 0.16
CA ASN A 38 -1.81 25.29 -0.96
C ASN A 38 -3.26 24.88 -0.72
N LEU A 39 -4.14 25.56 -1.46
CA LEU A 39 -5.58 25.34 -1.52
C LEU A 39 -5.94 24.00 -2.21
N CYS A 40 -4.98 23.34 -2.87
CA CYS A 40 -5.20 22.14 -3.68
C CYS A 40 -4.10 21.09 -3.41
N LEU A 41 -4.49 19.85 -3.16
CA LEU A 41 -3.66 18.64 -3.12
C LEU A 41 -3.98 17.82 -4.37
N ASP A 42 -3.04 17.76 -5.29
CA ASP A 42 -3.11 16.96 -6.51
C ASP A 42 -2.38 15.62 -6.35
N CYS A 43 -2.89 14.60 -7.01
CA CYS A 43 -2.18 13.36 -7.26
C CYS A 43 -1.48 13.49 -8.62
N HIS A 44 -0.24 13.01 -8.72
CA HIS A 44 0.50 12.95 -9.98
C HIS A 44 1.07 11.54 -10.22
N TRP A 45 0.30 10.53 -9.83
CA TRP A 45 0.64 9.13 -10.00
C TRP A 45 0.16 8.62 -11.34
N ASP A 46 1.06 8.21 -12.24
CA ASP A 46 0.77 7.53 -13.52
C ASP A 46 -0.52 8.01 -14.22
N ASP A 47 -0.58 9.32 -14.53
CA ASP A 47 -1.71 10.00 -15.19
C ASP A 47 -2.99 10.16 -14.33
N CYS A 48 -2.89 10.03 -13.00
CA CYS A 48 -3.99 10.34 -12.10
C CYS A 48 -4.25 11.84 -12.00
N ASP A 49 -5.50 12.26 -12.23
CA ASP A 49 -5.95 13.67 -12.17
C ASP A 49 -6.75 14.02 -10.89
N VAL A 50 -6.61 13.24 -9.82
CA VAL A 50 -7.35 13.50 -8.57
C VAL A 50 -6.82 14.75 -7.88
N ARG A 51 -7.72 15.72 -7.66
CA ARG A 51 -7.46 16.94 -6.89
C ARG A 51 -8.46 17.11 -5.76
N THR A 52 -7.97 17.44 -4.57
CA THR A 52 -8.79 17.66 -3.38
C THR A 52 -8.19 18.74 -2.50
N THR A 53 -9.03 19.44 -1.74
CA THR A 53 -8.58 20.44 -0.76
C THR A 53 -8.37 19.83 0.63
N LYS A 54 -8.89 18.61 0.87
CA LYS A 54 -8.77 17.90 2.15
C LYS A 54 -7.69 16.83 2.09
N ARG A 55 -6.82 16.82 3.10
CA ARG A 55 -5.77 15.82 3.27
C ARG A 55 -6.33 14.42 3.38
N ASP A 56 -7.35 14.20 4.21
CA ASP A 56 -7.89 12.86 4.44
C ASP A 56 -8.39 12.20 3.15
N HIS A 57 -8.89 13.01 2.20
CA HIS A 57 -9.29 12.54 0.89
C HIS A 57 -8.12 12.14 0.01
N ILE A 58 -7.04 12.95 -0.08
CA ILE A 58 -5.88 12.56 -0.90
C ILE A 58 -5.19 11.36 -0.27
N THR A 59 -5.02 11.36 1.05
CA THR A 59 -4.38 10.26 1.80
C THR A 59 -5.16 8.96 1.66
N SER A 60 -6.50 8.99 1.69
CA SER A 60 -7.32 7.82 1.38
C SER A 60 -7.19 7.39 -0.08
N HIS A 61 -7.19 8.35 -1.01
CA HIS A 61 -7.01 8.10 -2.43
C HIS A 61 -5.69 7.38 -2.73
N LEU A 62 -4.57 7.77 -2.09
CA LEU A 62 -3.27 7.10 -2.30
C LEU A 62 -3.30 5.58 -2.10
N ARG A 63 -4.24 5.06 -1.30
CA ARG A 63 -4.40 3.61 -1.09
C ARG A 63 -4.79 2.85 -2.36
N VAL A 64 -5.38 3.53 -3.36
CA VAL A 64 -5.72 2.90 -4.65
C VAL A 64 -4.46 2.55 -5.45
N HIS A 65 -3.43 3.40 -5.33
CA HIS A 65 -2.14 3.21 -6.00
C HIS A 65 -1.27 2.18 -5.29
N VAL A 66 -1.29 2.22 -3.96
CA VAL A 66 -0.42 1.36 -3.15
C VAL A 66 -1.01 -0.04 -2.91
N THR A 67 -2.20 -0.34 -3.46
CA THR A 67 -2.98 -1.58 -3.23
C THR A 67 -2.86 -2.12 -1.80
N LEU A 68 -2.85 -1.19 -0.84
CA LEU A 68 -2.74 -1.49 0.58
C LEU A 68 -3.93 -2.34 0.98
N LYS A 69 -3.69 -3.63 1.09
CA LYS A 69 -4.52 -4.54 1.84
C LYS A 69 -3.91 -4.56 3.25
N PRO A 70 -4.42 -3.76 4.19
CA PRO A 70 -3.76 -3.45 5.47
C PRO A 70 -3.59 -4.66 6.40
N HIS A 71 -4.18 -5.81 6.05
CA HIS A 71 -4.11 -7.01 6.86
C HIS A 71 -3.39 -8.10 6.09
N ILE A 72 -2.07 -8.13 6.22
CA ILE A 72 -1.22 -9.11 5.55
C ILE A 72 -0.99 -10.27 6.51
N CYS A 73 -1.14 -11.49 6.02
CA CYS A 73 -0.75 -12.67 6.78
C CYS A 73 0.76 -12.84 6.69
N GLU A 74 1.48 -12.71 7.79
CA GLU A 74 2.95 -12.86 7.81
C GLU A 74 3.42 -14.27 7.39
N LYS A 75 2.57 -15.29 7.62
CA LYS A 75 2.90 -16.69 7.28
C LYS A 75 2.85 -16.99 5.79
N CYS A 76 1.99 -16.32 5.02
CA CYS A 76 1.81 -16.61 3.58
C CYS A 76 1.77 -15.37 2.69
N LYS A 77 2.07 -14.19 3.26
CA LYS A 77 2.04 -12.86 2.65
C LYS A 77 0.73 -12.51 1.95
N LYS A 78 -0.36 -13.23 2.27
CA LYS A 78 -1.68 -13.01 1.67
C LYS A 78 -2.32 -11.80 2.32
N ALA A 79 -2.69 -10.82 1.51
CA ALA A 79 -3.18 -9.55 2.00
C ALA A 79 -4.72 -9.47 1.93
N PHE A 80 -5.33 -8.89 2.97
CA PHE A 80 -6.77 -8.76 3.19
C PHE A 80 -7.18 -7.31 3.42
N LYS A 81 -8.40 -6.95 3.00
CA LYS A 81 -8.97 -5.61 3.11
C LYS A 81 -9.50 -5.30 4.52
N ARG A 82 -9.83 -6.31 5.32
CA ARG A 82 -10.44 -6.16 6.66
C ARG A 82 -9.78 -7.07 7.69
N PRO A 83 -9.72 -6.67 8.97
CA PRO A 83 -9.04 -7.44 10.01
C PRO A 83 -9.78 -8.75 10.31
N GLN A 84 -11.11 -8.75 10.19
CA GLN A 84 -11.90 -9.98 10.37
C GLN A 84 -11.56 -11.07 9.33
N ASP A 85 -11.19 -10.67 8.12
CA ASP A 85 -10.87 -11.60 7.04
C ASP A 85 -9.49 -12.24 7.30
N LEU A 86 -8.53 -11.45 7.80
CA LEU A 86 -7.24 -11.96 8.28
C LEU A 86 -7.40 -12.88 9.49
N LYS A 87 -8.25 -12.51 10.46
CA LYS A 87 -8.49 -13.35 11.66
C LYS A 87 -9.12 -14.69 11.31
N LYS A 88 -10.05 -14.72 10.35
CA LYS A 88 -10.59 -15.98 9.80
C LYS A 88 -9.51 -16.77 9.06
N HIS A 89 -8.69 -16.09 8.28
CA HIS A 89 -7.58 -16.71 7.57
C HIS A 89 -6.53 -17.33 8.52
N HIS A 90 -6.27 -16.71 9.68
CA HIS A 90 -5.36 -17.26 10.70
C HIS A 90 -5.86 -18.59 11.30
N LYS A 91 -7.17 -18.82 11.36
CA LYS A 91 -7.72 -20.11 11.83
C LYS A 91 -7.39 -21.26 10.88
N ILE A 92 -7.35 -20.98 9.58
CA ILE A 92 -6.96 -21.95 8.55
C ILE A 92 -5.51 -22.42 8.77
N HIS A 93 -4.60 -21.51 9.16
CA HIS A 93 -3.22 -21.86 9.53
C HIS A 93 -3.10 -22.66 10.83
N SER A 94 -4.14 -22.63 11.68
CA SER A 94 -4.17 -23.35 12.95
C SER A 94 -4.76 -24.76 12.82
N GLU A 95 -5.67 -24.98 11.88
CA GLU A 95 -6.37 -26.27 11.67
C GLU A 95 -5.73 -27.14 10.57
N LEU A 96 -4.98 -26.53 9.64
CA LEU A 96 -4.23 -27.26 8.60
C LEU A 96 -2.73 -27.20 8.89
N HIS A 97 -2.23 -28.21 9.58
CA HIS A 97 -0.81 -28.53 9.49
C HIS A 97 -0.51 -28.98 8.06
N GLN A 98 0.23 -28.12 7.34
CA GLN A 98 0.90 -28.37 6.06
C GLN A 98 0.00 -28.63 4.85
N GLN A 99 -0.12 -27.64 3.94
CA GLN A 99 0.26 -27.87 2.54
C GLN A 99 0.92 -26.62 1.94
N GLN A 100 2.22 -26.81 1.66
CA GLN A 100 3.04 -26.19 0.62
C GLN A 100 3.64 -24.80 0.88
N LEU A 101 4.84 -24.87 1.46
CA LEU A 101 6.02 -24.12 1.01
C LEU A 101 6.11 -24.06 -0.53
N SER A 102 6.72 -22.96 -1.02
CA SER A 102 7.32 -22.73 -2.35
C SER A 102 6.51 -21.94 -3.39
N HIS A 103 6.67 -20.61 -3.37
CA HIS A 103 7.66 -19.98 -4.26
C HIS A 103 8.71 -19.39 -3.29
N MET A 104 9.97 -19.84 -3.23
CA MET A 104 10.89 -20.19 -4.31
C MET A 104 11.72 -21.42 -3.91
N LYS A 105 11.76 -22.43 -4.78
CA LYS A 105 12.80 -23.47 -4.77
C LYS A 105 14.02 -22.89 -5.50
N SER A 106 15.18 -22.91 -4.87
CA SER A 106 16.42 -23.58 -5.33
C SER A 106 17.60 -23.11 -4.50
#